data_AF-A0A0F9U5G3-F1
#
_entry.id   AF-A0A0F9U5G3-F1
#
_cell.length_a   1.000
_cell.length_b   1.000
_cell.length_c   1.000
_cell.angle_alpha   90.00
_cell.angle_beta   90.00
_cell.angle_gamma   90.00
#
_symmetry.space_group_name_H-M   'P 1'
#
loop_
_entity.id
_entity.type
_entity.pdbx_description
1 polymer ?
#
loop_
_entity_poly.entity_id
_entity_poly.type
_entity_poly.pdbx_seq_one_letter_code
_entity_poly.pdbx_strand_id
1 'polypeptide(L)'
;MITILFDFVNEKVLITIEGEKVYFSQTNYGSVKSEIDGLQLDRDGAIREFPDLENDINWRVKVIERFKQKIKEFATEEDRADYLIFDLRKYGYVPEQIQKEGFRPRKIT
;
A
#
# COMPACT_ATOMS: atom_id res chain seq x y z
N MET A 1 12.59 3.54 9.44
CA MET A 1 11.27 3.94 8.93
C MET A 1 11.37 4.44 7.49
N ILE A 2 10.45 4.00 6.63
CA ILE A 2 10.26 4.49 5.26
C ILE A 2 8.83 5.01 5.10
N THR A 3 8.65 6.13 4.43
CA THR A 3 7.34 6.64 4.02
C THR A 3 7.24 6.75 2.51
N ILE A 4 6.06 6.47 1.98
CA ILE A 4 5.77 6.52 0.55
C ILE A 4 4.46 7.28 0.36
N LEU A 5 4.48 8.32 -0.47
CA LEU A 5 3.30 9.08 -0.84
C LEU A 5 2.76 8.53 -2.16
N PHE A 6 1.48 8.20 -2.17
CA PHE A 6 0.74 7.78 -3.35
C PHE A 6 -0.41 8.73 -3.64
N ASP A 7 -0.72 8.87 -4.92
CA ASP A 7 -1.96 9.42 -5.42
C ASP A 7 -2.94 8.29 -5.68
N PHE A 8 -4.16 8.46 -5.21
CA PHE A 8 -5.25 7.55 -5.50
C PHE A 8 -6.50 8.35 -5.79
N VAL A 9 -6.97 8.28 -7.04
CA VAL A 9 -8.12 9.05 -7.53
C VAL A 9 -7.92 10.56 -7.31
N ASN A 10 -8.43 11.12 -6.20
CA ASN A 10 -8.31 12.54 -5.84
C ASN A 10 -7.78 12.74 -4.41
N GLU A 11 -7.17 11.71 -3.83
CA GLU A 11 -6.63 11.73 -2.48
C GLU A 11 -5.14 11.38 -2.50
N LYS A 12 -4.38 11.96 -1.55
CA LYS A 12 -3.03 11.47 -1.26
C LYS A 12 -3.11 10.47 -0.11
N VAL A 13 -2.46 9.34 -0.31
CA VAL A 13 -2.31 8.26 0.66
C VAL A 13 -0.85 8.16 1.04
N LEU A 14 -0.56 8.42 2.32
CA LEU A 14 0.77 8.22 2.90
C LEU A 14 0.84 6.83 3.51
N ILE A 15 1.78 6.03 3.04
CA ILE A 15 2.10 4.72 3.59
C ILE A 15 3.36 4.85 4.43
N THR A 16 3.33 4.38 5.66
CA THR A 16 4.49 4.34 6.57
C THR A 16 4.86 2.91 6.89
N ILE A 17 6.13 2.57 6.70
CA ILE A 17 6.72 1.28 7.02
C ILE A 17 7.64 1.49 8.22
N GLU A 18 7.36 0.79 9.31
CA GLU A 18 8.11 0.81 10.55
C GLU A 18 8.42 -0.62 10.98
N GLY A 19 9.60 -1.10 10.60
CA GLY A 19 9.96 -2.52 10.72
C GLY A 19 9.00 -3.41 9.94
N GLU A 20 8.27 -4.27 10.67
CA GLU A 20 7.29 -5.21 10.09
C GLU A 20 5.89 -4.61 9.92
N LYS A 21 5.66 -3.41 10.47
CA LYS A 21 4.33 -2.79 10.47
C LYS A 21 4.20 -1.81 9.31
N VAL A 22 3.03 -1.84 8.66
CA VAL A 22 2.67 -0.94 7.58
C VAL A 22 1.38 -0.20 7.94
N TYR A 23 1.44 1.13 7.87
CA TYR A 23 0.36 2.03 8.21
C TYR A 23 -0.08 2.83 6.99
N PHE A 24 -1.36 3.14 6.92
CA PHE A 24 -1.99 3.91 5.84
C PHE A 24 -2.65 5.16 6.42
N SER A 25 -2.31 6.32 5.88
CA SER A 25 -2.85 7.60 6.33
C SER A 25 -3.31 8.43 5.14
N GLN A 26 -4.57 8.87 5.14
CA GLN A 26 -5.03 9.88 4.19
C GLN A 26 -4.54 11.26 4.63
N THR A 27 -3.84 11.99 3.75
CA THR A 27 -3.30 13.31 4.10
C THR A 27 -4.41 14.36 4.27
N ASN A 28 -5.58 14.14 3.65
CA ASN A 28 -6.70 15.09 3.64
C ASN A 28 -7.45 15.16 4.97
N TYR A 29 -7.37 14.13 5.82
CA TYR A 29 -8.17 14.00 7.05
C TYR A 29 -7.36 14.10 8.34
N GLY A 30 -6.16 14.68 8.31
CA GLY A 30 -5.38 14.94 9.53
C GLY A 30 -4.67 13.72 10.11
N SER A 31 -4.06 12.89 9.26
CA SER A 31 -3.16 11.79 9.68
C SER A 31 -3.81 10.73 10.57
N VAL A 32 -5.02 10.28 10.23
CA VAL A 32 -5.58 9.06 10.83
C VAL A 32 -4.74 7.88 10.33
N LYS A 33 -3.83 7.38 11.19
CA LYS A 33 -3.10 6.13 10.95
C LYS A 33 -4.09 4.99 11.05
N SER A 34 -4.50 4.46 9.91
CA SER A 34 -5.25 3.22 9.82
C SER A 34 -4.31 2.06 9.51
N GLU A 35 -4.62 0.89 10.05
CA GLU A 35 -4.03 -0.34 9.53
C GLU A 35 -4.49 -0.56 8.09
N ILE A 36 -3.77 -1.40 7.37
CA ILE A 36 -3.98 -1.76 5.95
C ILE A 36 -5.40 -2.25 5.59
N ASP A 37 -6.23 -2.54 6.60
CA ASP A 37 -7.66 -2.82 6.42
C ASP A 37 -8.44 -1.63 5.81
N GLY A 38 -7.90 -0.40 5.93
CA GLY A 38 -8.43 0.81 5.28
C GLY A 38 -8.09 0.96 3.80
N LEU A 39 -7.31 0.04 3.20
CA LEU A 39 -6.86 0.13 1.82
C LEU A 39 -8.06 0.13 0.84
N GLN A 40 -8.07 1.09 -0.08
CA GLN A 40 -9.05 1.14 -1.17
C GLN A 40 -8.51 0.27 -2.31
N LEU A 41 -9.15 -0.87 -2.55
CA LEU A 41 -8.75 -1.80 -3.60
C LEU A 41 -9.73 -1.69 -4.75
N ASP A 42 -9.21 -1.49 -5.96
CA ASP A 42 -9.98 -1.66 -7.17
C ASP A 42 -10.32 -3.14 -7.37
N ARG A 43 -11.61 -3.44 -7.58
CA ARG A 43 -12.08 -4.83 -7.71
C ARG A 43 -11.51 -5.47 -8.97
N ASP A 44 -11.46 -4.74 -10.08
CA ASP A 44 -10.96 -5.29 -11.34
C ASP A 44 -9.45 -5.59 -11.26
N GLY A 45 -8.68 -4.70 -10.62
CA GLY A 45 -7.28 -4.96 -10.27
C GLY A 45 -7.10 -6.19 -9.37
N ALA A 46 -7.94 -6.34 -8.35
CA ALA A 46 -7.92 -7.50 -7.46
C ALA A 46 -8.27 -8.81 -8.13
N ILE A 47 -9.29 -8.85 -8.99
CA ILE A 47 -9.66 -10.06 -9.72
C ILE A 47 -8.61 -10.41 -10.78
N ARG A 48 -7.95 -9.41 -11.39
CA ARG A 48 -6.85 -9.66 -12.34
C ARG A 48 -5.65 -10.35 -11.66
N GLU A 49 -5.32 -9.93 -10.44
CA GLU A 49 -4.25 -10.54 -9.64
C GLU A 49 -4.66 -11.89 -9.03
N PHE A 50 -5.91 -11.97 -8.56
CA PHE A 50 -6.47 -13.13 -7.88
C PHE A 50 -7.81 -13.56 -8.50
N PRO A 51 -7.78 -14.24 -9.67
CA PRO A 51 -9.00 -14.65 -10.37
C PRO A 51 -9.89 -15.57 -9.54
N ASP A 52 -9.30 -16.30 -8.57
CA ASP A 52 -10.02 -17.17 -7.65
C ASP A 52 -11.02 -16.43 -6.74
N LEU A 53 -10.87 -15.11 -6.61
CA LEU A 53 -11.72 -14.28 -5.76
C LEU A 53 -12.89 -13.62 -6.50
N GLU A 54 -13.07 -13.86 -7.80
CA GLU A 54 -14.08 -13.20 -8.64
C GLU A 54 -15.50 -13.26 -8.06
N ASN A 55 -15.87 -14.45 -7.58
CA ASN A 55 -17.19 -14.75 -7.03
C ASN A 55 -17.22 -14.77 -5.49
N ASP A 56 -16.13 -14.38 -4.84
CA ASP A 56 -16.03 -14.38 -3.38
C ASP A 56 -16.56 -13.06 -2.80
N ILE A 57 -17.60 -13.13 -1.97
CA ILE A 57 -18.17 -11.94 -1.32
C ILE A 57 -17.16 -11.24 -0.39
N ASN A 58 -16.18 -11.99 0.12
CA ASN A 58 -15.13 -11.53 1.03
C ASN A 58 -13.80 -11.29 0.30
N TRP A 59 -13.80 -11.15 -1.04
CA TRP A 59 -12.59 -10.96 -1.84
C TRP A 59 -11.67 -9.87 -1.25
N ARG A 60 -12.24 -8.73 -0.84
CA ARG A 60 -11.47 -7.59 -0.33
C ARG A 60 -10.65 -7.96 0.90
N VAL A 61 -11.27 -8.68 1.85
CA VAL A 61 -10.59 -9.13 3.08
C VAL A 61 -9.47 -10.10 2.73
N LYS A 62 -9.73 -11.05 1.83
CA LYS A 62 -8.73 -12.04 1.39
C LYS A 62 -7.55 -11.40 0.67
N VAL A 63 -7.77 -10.39 -0.16
CA VAL A 63 -6.68 -9.64 -0.81
C VAL A 63 -5.84 -8.91 0.24
N ILE A 64 -6.47 -8.22 1.19
CA ILE A 64 -5.76 -7.53 2.27
C ILE A 64 -4.96 -8.51 3.13
N GLU A 65 -5.52 -9.69 3.44
CA GLU A 65 -4.79 -10.74 4.16
C GLU A 65 -3.59 -11.26 3.37
N ARG A 66 -3.73 -11.55 2.08
CA ARG A 66 -2.62 -11.95 1.21
C ARG A 66 -1.53 -10.87 1.15
N PHE A 67 -1.93 -9.62 1.09
CA PHE A 67 -1.03 -8.47 1.11
C PHE A 67 -0.28 -8.35 2.43
N LYS A 68 -0.99 -8.46 3.57
CA LYS A 68 -0.40 -8.52 4.92
C LYS A 68 0.61 -9.67 5.04
N GLN A 69 0.28 -10.85 4.52
CA GLN A 69 1.18 -12.01 4.54
C GLN A 69 2.43 -11.76 3.70
N LYS A 70 2.27 -11.26 2.48
CA LYS A 70 3.39 -11.00 1.58
C LYS A 70 4.36 -9.96 2.14
N ILE A 71 3.85 -8.89 2.73
CA ILE A 71 4.66 -7.85 3.40
C ILE A 71 5.53 -8.43 4.53
N LYS A 72 5.02 -9.43 5.26
CA LYS A 72 5.76 -10.09 6.35
C LYS A 72 6.88 -11.00 5.85
N GLU A 73 6.81 -11.49 4.61
CA GLU A 73 7.88 -12.33 4.03
C GLU A 73 9.15 -11.53 3.71
N PHE A 74 9.05 -10.22 3.50
CA PHE A 74 10.19 -9.37 3.24
C PHE A 74 10.95 -9.06 4.53
N ALA A 75 12.29 -9.07 4.47
CA ALA A 75 13.13 -8.82 5.63
C ALA A 75 13.32 -7.33 5.91
N THR A 76 13.55 -6.52 4.87
CA THR A 76 13.92 -5.11 5.01
C THR A 76 12.74 -4.16 4.81
N GLU A 77 12.86 -2.92 5.30
CA GLU A 77 11.84 -1.89 5.03
C GLU A 77 11.83 -1.51 3.54
N GLU A 78 13.01 -1.53 2.90
CA GLU A 78 13.20 -1.26 1.48
C GLU A 78 12.49 -2.29 0.59
N ASP A 79 12.67 -3.58 0.85
CA ASP A 79 12.00 -4.64 0.07
C ASP A 79 10.48 -4.53 0.20
N ARG A 80 9.98 -4.20 1.39
CA ARG A 80 8.56 -3.93 1.62
C ARG A 80 8.10 -2.71 0.82
N ALA A 81 8.88 -1.64 0.81
CA ALA A 81 8.57 -0.43 0.06
C ALA A 81 8.46 -0.70 -1.44
N ASP A 82 9.43 -1.41 -2.00
CA ASP A 82 9.46 -1.75 -3.41
C ASP A 82 8.28 -2.66 -3.80
N TYR A 83 7.95 -3.65 -2.96
CA TYR A 83 6.76 -4.48 -3.16
C TYR A 83 5.48 -3.64 -3.14
N LEU A 84 5.30 -2.76 -2.15
CA LEU A 84 4.14 -1.89 -2.04
C LEU A 84 4.00 -0.99 -3.27
N ILE A 85 5.10 -0.39 -3.75
CA ILE A 85 5.14 0.44 -4.96
C ILE A 85 4.71 -0.36 -6.19
N PHE A 86 5.22 -1.58 -6.35
CA PHE A 86 4.91 -2.44 -7.49
C PHE A 86 3.46 -2.91 -7.47
N ASP A 87 2.98 -3.38 -6.33
CA ASP A 87 1.68 -4.05 -6.21
C ASP A 87 0.53 -3.03 -6.20
N LEU A 88 0.68 -1.92 -5.48
CA LEU A 88 -0.36 -0.89 -5.41
C LEU A 88 -0.64 -0.21 -6.76
N ARG A 89 0.34 -0.16 -7.67
CA ARG A 89 0.13 0.30 -9.05
C ARG A 89 -0.96 -0.50 -9.78
N LYS A 90 -1.10 -1.79 -9.48
CA LYS A 90 -2.12 -2.66 -10.10
C LYS A 90 -3.54 -2.28 -9.69
N TYR A 91 -3.68 -1.65 -8.53
CA TYR A 91 -4.95 -1.23 -7.95
C TYR A 91 -5.27 0.24 -8.23
N GLY A 92 -4.47 0.94 -9.04
CA GLY A 92 -4.70 2.33 -9.42
C GLY A 92 -3.98 3.37 -8.55
N TYR A 93 -3.11 2.95 -7.64
CA TYR A 93 -2.26 3.88 -6.89
C TYR A 93 -1.09 4.35 -7.74
N VAL A 94 -0.81 5.65 -7.70
CA VAL A 94 0.32 6.27 -8.41
C VAL A 94 1.35 6.73 -7.37
N PRO A 95 2.49 6.04 -7.25
CA PRO A 95 3.54 6.45 -6.31
C PRO A 95 4.17 7.77 -6.74
N GLU A 96 4.25 8.74 -5.84
CA GLU A 96 4.84 10.05 -6.12
C GLU A 96 6.22 10.23 -5.46
N GLN A 97 6.33 9.86 -4.19
CA GLN A 97 7.51 10.15 -3.39
C GLN A 97 7.82 9.00 -2.43
N ILE A 98 9.11 8.80 -2.17
CA ILE A 98 9.63 7.93 -1.12
C ILE A 98 10.58 8.72 -0.23
N GLN A 99 10.49 8.52 1.06
CA GLN A 99 11.39 9.11 2.05
C GLN A 99 11.83 8.06 3.04
N LYS A 100 13.15 7.92 3.17
CA LYS A 100 13.76 7.19 4.29
C LYS A 100 14.01 8.15 5.45
N GLU A 101 13.78 7.69 6.67
CA GLU A 101 14.03 8.47 7.88
C GLU A 101 15.45 9.04 7.90
N GLY A 102 15.58 10.33 8.21
CA GLY A 102 16.86 11.05 8.18
C GLY A 102 17.32 11.49 6.77
N PHE A 103 16.61 11.11 5.71
CA PHE A 103 16.91 11.52 4.34
C PHE A 103 15.84 12.46 3.78
N ARG A 104 16.24 13.23 2.76
CA ARG A 104 15.29 14.06 2.00
C ARG A 104 14.37 13.17 1.15
N PRO A 105 13.07 13.52 1.04
CA PRO A 105 12.16 12.84 0.11
C PRO A 105 12.70 12.85 -1.32
N ARG A 106 12.50 11.74 -2.03
CA ARG A 106 12.85 11.56 -3.44
C ARG A 106 11.58 11.28 -4.22
N LYS A 107 11.48 11.82 -5.44
CA LYS A 107 10.38 11.48 -6.35
C LYS A 107 10.58 10.07 -6.90
N ILE A 108 9.50 9.30 -6.96
CA ILE A 108 9.45 8.03 -7.68
C ILE A 108 9.10 8.40 -9.13
N THR A 109 9.98 8.05 -10.07
CA THR A 109 9.82 8.37 -11.50
C THR A 109 9.33 7.13 -12.25
#